data_AF-F3GIW7-F1
#
_entry.id   AF-F3GIW7-F1
#
_cell.length_a   1.000
_cell.length_b   1.000
_cell.length_c   1.000
_cell.angle_alpha   90.00
_cell.angle_beta   90.00
_cell.angle_gamma   90.00
#
_symmetry.space_group_name_H-M   'P 1'
#
loop_
_entity.id
_entity.type
_entity.pdbx_description
1 polymer ?
#
loop_
_entity_poly.entity_id
_entity_poly.type
_entity_poly.pdbx_seq_one_letter_code
_entity_poly.pdbx_strand_id
1 'polypeptide(L)'
;MILGYAICGFIAFMIMRQLGEMIVEEPVAGSFSHFAHNYWGGFAGFLSGWNCWLLYILVGMSELTAVGKYIHYWLPDIPGWVSAAAFFVLINAINLTNVKVFGETEFWFAIIKVVAIIGMIALGSYMLVSGSGGPQASVSNLWEHGGFF
;
A
#
# COMPACT_ATOMS: atom_id res chain seq x y z
N MET A 1 9.70 -10.21 -15.18
CA MET A 1 9.42 -9.50 -13.92
C MET A 1 8.75 -10.42 -12.89
N ILE A 2 8.11 -11.50 -13.34
CA ILE A 2 7.34 -12.43 -12.50
C ILE A 2 8.20 -13.09 -11.41
N LEU A 3 9.44 -13.50 -11.74
CA LEU A 3 10.35 -14.09 -10.75
C LEU A 3 10.76 -13.08 -9.68
N GLY A 4 11.03 -11.83 -10.07
CA GLY A 4 11.31 -10.74 -9.13
C GLY A 4 10.13 -10.47 -8.19
N TYR A 5 8.90 -10.42 -8.71
CA TYR A 5 7.69 -10.30 -7.89
C TYR A 5 7.50 -11.50 -6.95
N ALA A 6 7.75 -12.72 -7.42
CA ALA A 6 7.63 -13.92 -6.60
C ALA A 6 8.66 -13.96 -5.46
N ILE A 7 9.93 -13.62 -5.73
CA ILE A 7 10.99 -13.56 -4.72
C ILE A 7 10.71 -12.45 -3.71
N CYS A 8 10.39 -11.23 -4.18
CA CYS A 8 10.03 -10.12 -3.29
C CYS A 8 8.81 -10.45 -2.44
N GLY A 9 7.78 -11.06 -3.03
CA GLY A 9 6.58 -11.51 -2.32
C GLY A 9 6.88 -12.57 -1.27
N PHE A 10 7.75 -13.54 -1.59
CA PHE A 10 8.17 -14.57 -0.65
C PHE A 10 8.95 -14.00 0.54
N ILE A 11 9.90 -13.10 0.28
CA ILE A 11 10.67 -12.42 1.34
C ILE A 11 9.73 -11.58 2.21
N ALA A 12 8.83 -10.79 1.61
CA ALA A 12 7.85 -9.99 2.35
C ALA A 12 6.92 -10.85 3.21
N PHE A 13 6.49 -12.01 2.70
CA PHE A 13 5.70 -12.99 3.44
C PHE A 13 6.45 -13.52 4.66
N MET A 14 7.73 -13.88 4.51
CA MET A 14 8.55 -14.34 5.64
C MET A 14 8.70 -13.26 6.72
N ILE A 15 8.96 -12.01 6.33
CA ILE A 15 9.09 -10.88 7.27
C ILE A 15 7.79 -10.67 8.05
N MET A 16 6.65 -10.59 7.36
CA MET A 16 5.33 -10.40 7.99
C MET A 16 4.99 -11.56 8.93
N ARG A 17 5.35 -12.79 8.56
CA ARG A 17 5.13 -13.96 9.41
C ARG A 17 5.95 -13.91 10.69
N GLN A 18 7.25 -13.65 10.59
CA GLN A 18 8.12 -13.54 11.76
C GLN A 18 7.68 -12.40 12.68
N LEU A 19 7.25 -11.27 12.10
CA LEU A 19 6.70 -10.15 12.86
C LEU A 19 5.42 -10.54 13.60
N GLY A 20 4.53 -11.29 12.94
CA GLY A 20 3.31 -11.80 13.56
C GLY A 20 3.59 -12.75 14.73
N GLU A 21 4.56 -13.65 14.59
CA GLU A 21 4.98 -14.56 15.66
C GLU A 21 5.54 -13.76 16.87
N MET A 22 6.33 -12.71 16.66
CA MET A 22 6.84 -11.84 17.73
C MET A 22 5.75 -11.05 18.47
N ILE A 23 4.74 -10.54 17.75
CA ILE A 23 3.62 -9.79 18.36
C ILE A 23 2.75 -10.68 19.25
N VAL A 24 2.62 -11.96 18.90
CA VAL A 24 1.87 -12.94 19.69
C VAL A 24 2.62 -13.32 20.96
N GLU A 25 3.95 -13.39 20.90
CA GLU A 25 4.80 -13.77 22.03
C GLU A 25 4.97 -12.63 23.06
N GLU A 26 5.12 -11.38 22.59
CA GLU A 26 5.12 -10.18 23.43
C GLU A 26 4.04 -9.18 22.96
N PRO A 27 2.86 -9.15 23.60
CA PRO A 27 1.78 -8.23 23.23
C PRO A 27 2.06 -6.84 23.81
N VAL A 28 3.10 -6.18 23.31
CA VAL A 28 3.42 -4.79 23.62
C VAL A 28 2.82 -3.89 22.55
N ALA A 29 2.18 -2.79 22.96
CA ALA A 29 1.67 -1.74 22.06
C ALA A 29 2.79 -0.88 21.43
N GLY A 30 3.96 -1.48 21.21
CA GLY A 30 5.15 -0.85 20.65
C GLY A 30 5.27 -1.10 19.14
N SER A 31 5.67 -0.08 18.39
CA SER A 31 6.03 -0.20 16.97
C SER A 31 7.27 -1.10 16.78
N PHE A 32 7.56 -1.57 15.56
CA PHE A 32 8.73 -2.39 15.18
C PHE A 32 10.07 -1.92 15.78
N SER A 33 10.22 -0.62 16.02
CA SER A 33 11.36 -0.01 16.72
C SER A 33 11.56 -0.51 18.16
N HIS A 34 10.49 -0.90 18.87
CA HIS A 34 10.55 -1.46 20.22
C HIS A 34 11.20 -2.86 20.24
N PHE A 35 10.83 -3.73 19.29
CA PHE A 35 11.46 -5.03 19.12
C PHE A 35 12.94 -4.88 18.72
N ALA A 36 13.26 -3.95 17.82
CA ALA A 36 14.64 -3.66 17.45
C ALA A 36 15.47 -3.11 18.63
N HIS A 37 14.86 -2.34 19.53
CA HIS A 37 15.51 -1.84 20.75
C HIS A 37 15.80 -2.97 21.75
N ASN A 38 14.83 -3.85 21.99
CA ASN A 38 14.95 -4.92 23.00
C ASN A 38 15.89 -6.05 22.54
N TYR A 39 15.83 -6.47 21.27
CA TYR A 39 16.58 -7.65 20.80
C TYR A 39 17.95 -7.33 20.20
N TRP A 40 18.17 -6.13 19.64
CA TRP A 40 19.43 -5.76 18.97
C TRP A 40 20.16 -4.61 19.69
N GLY A 41 19.47 -3.86 20.55
CA GLY A 41 20.04 -2.82 21.39
C GLY A 41 19.64 -1.40 20.97
N GLY A 42 20.06 -0.43 21.79
CA GLY A 42 19.51 0.92 21.75
C GLY A 42 19.66 1.66 20.42
N PHE A 43 20.79 1.48 19.73
CA PHE A 43 21.08 2.13 18.46
C PHE A 43 20.23 1.57 17.30
N ALA A 44 20.04 0.25 17.24
CA ALA A 44 19.22 -0.40 16.22
C ALA A 44 17.73 -0.02 16.35
N GLY A 45 17.24 0.07 17.60
CA GLY A 45 15.90 0.59 17.90
C GLY A 45 15.71 2.04 17.43
N PHE A 46 16.68 2.92 17.71
CA PHE A 46 16.62 4.32 17.28
C PHE A 46 16.63 4.48 15.76
N LEU A 47 17.55 3.79 15.07
CA LEU A 47 17.66 3.84 13.60
C LEU A 47 16.37 3.31 12.94
N SER A 48 15.82 2.21 13.45
CA SER A 48 14.58 1.63 12.97
C SER A 48 13.38 2.57 13.17
N GLY A 49 13.29 3.22 14.34
CA GLY A 49 12.25 4.23 14.61
C GLY A 49 12.32 5.42 13.66
N TRP A 50 13.53 5.95 13.43
CA TRP A 50 13.75 7.03 12.46
C TRP A 50 13.41 6.59 11.02
N ASN A 51 13.78 5.38 10.64
CA ASN A 51 13.47 4.83 9.33
C ASN A 51 11.95 4.69 9.14
N CYS A 52 11.23 4.14 10.11
CA CYS A 52 9.76 4.07 10.07
C CYS A 52 9.13 5.45 9.94
N TRP A 53 9.59 6.44 10.72
CA TRP A 53 9.06 7.79 10.67
C TRP A 53 9.28 8.44 9.29
N LEU A 54 10.49 8.31 8.71
CA LEU A 54 10.78 8.81 7.36
C LEU A 54 9.95 8.13 6.29
N LEU A 55 9.78 6.81 6.38
CA LEU A 55 8.93 6.05 5.46
C LEU A 55 7.49 6.55 5.51
N TYR A 56 6.93 6.77 6.70
CA TYR A 56 5.57 7.29 6.83
C TYR A 56 5.41 8.68 6.22
N ILE A 57 6.40 9.58 6.38
CA ILE A 57 6.36 10.90 5.72
C ILE A 57 6.41 10.75 4.21
N LEU A 58 7.32 9.92 3.70
CA LEU A 58 7.51 9.75 2.26
C LEU A 58 6.25 9.16 1.61
N VAL A 59 5.66 8.14 2.24
CA VAL A 59 4.39 7.54 1.79
C VAL A 59 3.27 8.58 1.85
N GLY A 60 3.13 9.33 2.94
CA GLY A 60 2.11 10.36 3.06
C GLY A 60 2.20 11.43 1.97
N MET A 61 3.41 11.89 1.63
CA MET A 61 3.63 12.84 0.53
C MET A 61 3.31 12.24 -0.85
N SER A 62 3.64 10.95 -1.04
CA SER A 62 3.31 10.22 -2.27
C SER A 62 1.80 10.09 -2.47
N GLU A 63 1.07 9.71 -1.41
CA GLU A 63 -0.39 9.60 -1.44
C GLU A 63 -1.05 10.96 -1.71
N LEU A 64 -0.58 12.03 -1.06
CA LEU A 64 -1.11 13.38 -1.27
C LEU A 64 -0.90 13.86 -2.73
N THR A 65 0.24 13.51 -3.32
CA THR A 65 0.54 13.80 -4.73
C THR A 65 -0.38 13.00 -5.66
N ALA A 66 -0.67 11.74 -5.33
CA ALA A 66 -1.60 10.91 -6.10
C ALA A 66 -3.02 11.50 -6.07
N VAL A 67 -3.51 11.92 -4.90
CA VAL A 67 -4.81 12.60 -4.75
C VAL A 67 -4.86 13.89 -5.56
N GLY A 68 -3.81 14.70 -5.52
CA GLY A 68 -3.72 15.92 -6.34
C GLY A 68 -3.82 15.64 -7.84
N LYS A 69 -3.17 14.57 -8.33
CA LYS A 69 -3.27 14.15 -9.73
C LYS A 69 -4.67 13.65 -10.09
N TYR A 70 -5.31 12.88 -9.20
CA TYR A 70 -6.67 12.40 -9.44
C TYR A 70 -7.69 13.54 -9.52
N ILE A 71 -7.60 14.51 -8.61
CA ILE A 71 -8.53 15.66 -8.64
C ILE A 71 -8.29 16.50 -9.88
N HIS A 72 -7.04 16.75 -10.25
CA HIS A 72 -6.72 17.48 -11.48
C HIS A 72 -7.22 16.76 -12.76
N TYR A 73 -7.28 15.42 -12.75
CA TYR A 73 -7.86 14.66 -13.87
C TYR A 73 -9.37 14.92 -14.04
N TRP A 74 -10.12 15.04 -12.94
CA TRP A 74 -11.57 15.25 -12.97
C TRP A 74 -11.98 16.74 -12.98
N LEU A 75 -11.19 17.60 -12.34
CA LEU A 75 -11.39 19.04 -12.18
C LEU A 75 -10.09 19.78 -12.53
N PRO A 76 -9.80 19.98 -13.83
CA PRO A 76 -8.56 20.59 -14.29
C PRO A 76 -8.41 22.07 -13.89
N ASP A 77 -9.51 22.72 -13.47
CA ASP A 77 -9.51 24.12 -13.03
C ASP A 77 -8.87 24.32 -11.64
N ILE A 78 -8.66 23.25 -10.87
CA ILE A 78 -8.09 23.33 -9.52
C ILE A 78 -6.58 23.02 -9.58
N PRO A 79 -5.71 23.94 -9.11
CA PRO A 79 -4.28 23.68 -9.02
C PRO A 79 -4.00 22.51 -8.07
N GLY A 80 -3.19 21.54 -8.49
CA GLY A 80 -2.93 20.32 -7.72
C GLY A 80 -2.42 20.54 -6.29
N TRP A 81 -1.72 21.66 -6.04
CA TRP A 81 -1.23 22.03 -4.71
C TRP A 81 -2.36 22.44 -3.75
N VAL A 82 -3.43 23.07 -4.25
CA VAL A 82 -4.59 23.49 -3.44
C VAL A 82 -5.37 22.25 -2.99
N SER A 83 -5.60 21.31 -3.90
CA SER A 83 -6.25 20.04 -3.59
C SER A 83 -5.44 19.21 -2.59
N ALA A 84 -4.11 19.15 -2.75
CA ALA A 84 -3.24 18.44 -1.82
C ALA A 84 -3.29 19.06 -0.40
N ALA A 85 -3.19 20.39 -0.30
CA ALA A 85 -3.27 21.09 0.99
C ALA A 85 -4.64 20.93 1.67
N ALA A 86 -5.73 21.01 0.90
CA ALA A 86 -7.09 20.82 1.44
C ALA A 86 -7.29 19.41 2.01
N PHE A 87 -6.85 18.37 1.28
CA PHE A 87 -6.93 16.99 1.76
C PHE A 87 -6.03 16.74 2.97
N PHE A 88 -4.85 17.35 3.01
CA PHE A 88 -3.95 17.26 4.16
C PHE A 88 -4.62 17.79 5.45
N VAL A 89 -5.24 18.98 5.36
CA VAL A 89 -5.96 19.58 6.50
C VAL A 89 -7.16 18.72 6.91
N LEU A 90 -7.92 18.21 5.93
CA LEU A 90 -9.09 17.36 6.18
C LEU A 90 -8.71 16.05 6.88
N ILE A 91 -7.67 15.36 6.42
CA ILE A 91 -7.16 14.13 7.03
C ILE A 91 -6.64 14.39 8.45
N ASN A 92 -5.95 15.51 8.66
CA ASN A 92 -5.47 15.90 9.98
C ASN A 92 -6.63 16.15 10.95
N ALA A 93 -7.68 16.85 10.50
CA ALA A 93 -8.89 17.09 11.28
C ALA A 93 -9.64 15.79 11.66
N ILE A 94 -9.74 14.84 10.72
CA ILE A 94 -10.35 13.53 10.98
C ILE A 94 -9.56 12.74 12.03
N ASN A 95 -8.23 12.71 11.90
CA ASN A 95 -7.34 12.03 12.85
C ASN A 95 -7.52 12.55 14.29
N LEU A 96 -7.80 13.83 14.46
CA LEU A 96 -7.99 14.43 15.79
C LEU A 96 -9.34 14.12 16.42
N THR A 97 -10.37 13.79 15.63
CA THR A 97 -11.76 13.85 16.10
C THR A 97 -12.35 12.49 16.46
N ASN A 98 -11.90 11.37 15.87
CA ASN A 98 -12.64 10.12 16.06
C ASN A 98 -11.85 8.82 15.82
N VAL A 99 -11.22 8.30 16.88
CA VAL A 99 -10.51 7.00 16.84
C VAL A 99 -11.44 5.83 16.53
N LYS A 100 -12.74 5.95 16.85
CA LYS A 100 -13.73 4.89 16.64
C LYS A 100 -14.25 4.85 15.20
N VAL A 101 -14.53 6.01 14.60
CA VAL A 101 -14.94 6.11 13.18
C VAL A 101 -13.81 5.70 12.25
N PHE A 102 -12.55 5.88 12.65
CA PHE A 102 -11.39 5.45 11.87
C PHE A 102 -11.43 3.94 11.57
N GLY A 103 -11.66 3.10 12.59
CA GLY A 103 -11.71 1.64 12.42
C GLY A 103 -12.87 1.17 11.53
N GLU A 104 -14.06 1.76 11.66
CA GLU A 104 -15.20 1.44 10.79
C GLU A 104 -14.94 1.88 9.34
N THR A 105 -14.40 3.08 9.15
CA THR A 105 -14.09 3.62 7.83
C THR A 105 -13.03 2.80 7.12
N GLU A 106 -12.01 2.34 7.84
CA GLU A 106 -10.96 1.46 7.31
C GLU A 106 -11.54 0.11 6.85
N PHE A 107 -12.47 -0.46 7.61
CA PHE A 107 -13.16 -1.69 7.23
C PHE A 107 -13.94 -1.52 5.91
N TRP A 108 -14.71 -0.44 5.77
CA TRP A 108 -15.44 -0.15 4.53
C TRP A 108 -14.48 0.09 3.34
N PHE A 109 -13.38 0.81 3.55
CA PHE A 109 -12.37 0.98 2.50
C PHE A 109 -11.66 -0.32 2.13
N ALA A 110 -11.44 -1.22 3.07
CA ALA A 110 -10.89 -2.55 2.79
C ALA A 110 -11.83 -3.38 1.90
N ILE A 111 -13.14 -3.34 2.14
CA ILE A 111 -14.12 -4.01 1.27
C ILE A 111 -14.02 -3.49 -0.17
N ILE A 112 -13.97 -2.16 -0.36
CA ILE A 112 -13.83 -1.56 -1.70
C ILE A 112 -12.56 -2.07 -2.39
N LYS A 113 -11.44 -2.12 -1.68
CA LYS A 113 -10.17 -2.65 -2.21
C LYS A 113 -10.31 -4.10 -2.66
N VAL A 114 -10.93 -4.96 -1.84
CA VAL A 114 -11.13 -6.39 -2.17
C VAL A 114 -12.01 -6.54 -3.41
N VAL A 115 -13.13 -5.81 -3.47
CA VAL A 115 -14.05 -5.85 -4.62
C VAL A 115 -13.34 -5.36 -5.89
N ALA A 116 -12.53 -4.32 -5.81
CA ALA A 116 -11.76 -3.82 -6.95
C ALA A 116 -10.75 -4.87 -7.47
N ILE A 117 -10.04 -5.57 -6.57
CA ILE A 117 -9.11 -6.64 -6.95
C ILE A 117 -9.86 -7.79 -7.64
N ILE A 118 -10.96 -8.25 -7.07
CA ILE A 118 -11.78 -9.31 -7.65
C ILE A 118 -12.30 -8.88 -9.02
N GLY A 119 -12.78 -7.64 -9.16
CA GLY A 119 -13.24 -7.07 -10.42
C GLY A 119 -12.14 -7.04 -11.49
N MET A 120 -10.93 -6.60 -11.13
CA MET A 120 -9.78 -6.61 -12.04
C MET A 120 -9.39 -8.02 -12.49
N ILE A 121 -9.40 -9.00 -11.58
CA ILE A 121 -9.11 -10.41 -11.91
C ILE A 121 -10.20 -10.98 -12.82
N ALA A 122 -11.48 -10.69 -12.55
CA ALA A 122 -12.59 -11.15 -13.37
C ALA A 122 -12.57 -10.53 -14.77
N LEU A 123 -12.34 -9.22 -14.89
CA LEU A 123 -12.21 -8.54 -16.18
C LEU A 123 -10.97 -9.02 -16.95
N GLY A 124 -9.83 -9.19 -16.28
CA GLY A 124 -8.61 -9.72 -16.89
C GLY A 124 -8.80 -11.16 -17.41
N SER A 125 -9.43 -12.03 -16.62
CA SER A 125 -9.73 -13.40 -17.05
C SER A 125 -10.78 -13.46 -18.16
N TYR A 126 -11.81 -12.61 -18.12
CA TYR A 126 -12.78 -12.46 -19.19
C TYR A 126 -12.12 -12.01 -20.51
N MET A 127 -11.22 -11.03 -20.47
CA MET A 127 -10.49 -10.57 -21.65
C MET A 127 -9.60 -11.67 -22.25
N LEU A 128 -8.95 -12.49 -21.41
CA LEU A 128 -8.13 -13.63 -21.85
C LEU A 128 -8.95 -14.75 -22.49
N VAL A 129 -10.13 -15.07 -21.95
CA VAL A 129 -10.99 -16.17 -22.44
C VAL A 129 -11.83 -15.73 -23.65
N SER A 130 -12.32 -14.49 -23.66
CA SER A 130 -13.19 -13.99 -24.73
C SER A 130 -12.43 -13.63 -26.02
N GLY A 131 -11.10 -13.47 -25.97
CA GLY A 131 -10.29 -13.04 -27.13
C GLY A 131 -10.64 -11.66 -27.69
N SER A 132 -11.51 -10.90 -27.01
CA SER A 132 -12.02 -9.58 -27.41
C SER A 132 -11.20 -8.41 -26.87
N GLY A 133 -10.13 -8.70 -26.11
CA GLY A 133 -9.22 -7.70 -25.52
C GLY A 133 -8.20 -7.06 -26.48
N GLY A 134 -8.28 -7.36 -27.78
CA GLY A 134 -7.35 -6.89 -28.82
C GLY A 134 -6.11 -7.79 -29.00
N PRO A 135 -5.25 -7.52 -30.02
CA PRO A 135 -4.10 -8.37 -30.39
C PRO A 135 -3.04 -8.56 -29.30
N GLN A 136 -3.11 -7.77 -28.22
CA GLN A 136 -2.18 -7.74 -27.10
C GLN A 136 -2.69 -8.56 -25.90
N ALA A 137 -3.95 -8.99 -25.88
CA ALA A 137 -4.53 -9.78 -24.79
C ALA A 137 -4.33 -11.28 -25.02
N SER A 138 -3.07 -11.70 -25.17
CA SER A 138 -2.68 -13.10 -25.38
C SER A 138 -1.83 -13.59 -24.21
N VAL A 139 -1.97 -14.87 -23.85
CA VAL A 139 -1.10 -15.56 -22.87
C VAL A 139 0.38 -15.48 -23.30
N SER A 140 0.64 -15.22 -24.59
CA SER A 140 1.98 -14.99 -25.12
C SER A 140 2.68 -13.74 -24.58
N ASN A 141 1.94 -12.76 -24.06
CA ASN A 141 2.54 -11.61 -23.36
C ASN A 141 3.27 -11.99 -22.07
N LEU A 142 2.99 -13.17 -21.48
CA LEU A 142 3.75 -13.67 -20.34
C LEU A 142 5.20 -13.99 -20.70
N TRP A 143 5.50 -14.25 -21.99
CA TRP A 143 6.84 -14.63 -22.44
C TRP A 143 7.45 -13.76 -23.54
N GLU A 144 6.66 -13.06 -24.36
CA GLU A 144 7.16 -12.28 -25.51
C GLU A 144 7.88 -10.97 -25.14
N HIS A 145 7.55 -10.35 -24.01
CA HIS A 145 8.10 -9.05 -23.60
C HIS A 145 9.15 -9.16 -22.48
N GLY A 146 10.04 -10.18 -22.55
CA GLY A 146 11.12 -10.37 -21.58
C GLY A 146 10.92 -11.50 -20.57
N GLY A 147 9.89 -12.33 -20.73
CA GLY A 147 9.75 -13.59 -20.00
C GLY A 147 9.67 -13.49 -18.46
N PHE A 148 10.31 -14.45 -17.79
CA PHE A 148 10.26 -14.60 -16.33
C PHE A 148 11.05 -13.53 -15.55
N PHE A 149 11.98 -12.80 -16.18
CA PHE A 149 12.90 -11.86 -15.51
C PHE A 149 12.45 -10.40 -15.56
#